data_AF-A0A942QVX7-F1
#
_entry.id   AF-A0A942QVX7-F1
#
_cell.length_a   1.000
_cell.length_b   1.000
_cell.length_c   1.000
_cell.angle_alpha   90.00
_cell.angle_beta   90.00
_cell.angle_gamma   90.00
#
_symmetry.space_group_name_H-M   'P 1'
#
loop_
_entity.id
_entity.type
_entity.pdbx_description
1 polymer ?
#
loop_
_entity_poly.entity_id
_entity_poly.type
_entity_poly.pdbx_seq_one_letter_code
_entity_poly.pdbx_strand_id
1 'polypeptide(L)'
;MKYHNLVILIFLFSCNAKKSETSTQITLKKNIENSIKELVNYRKADLAISIYEDDIKKMKVKYGLKDKKDLLDVTQSKLVYDKCLLISFRENRDDFEYNDVLGNFIVEKWKKKDYFEKYHFEDYNHNPTLSLMKMFDFYNSEDLKKYSDSLFIETLRRYKSGKYPDLEDCINNPNIYIK
;
A
#
# COMPACT_ATOMS: atom_id res chain seq x y z
N MET A 1 13.54 81.90 0.97
CA MET A 1 14.57 81.12 1.68
C MET A 1 14.46 79.68 1.17
N LYS A 2 15.27 79.25 0.18
CA LYS A 2 16.62 78.66 0.33
C LYS A 2 16.61 77.56 1.40
N TYR A 3 16.47 76.29 0.99
CA TYR A 3 17.55 75.28 0.83
C TYR A 3 18.04 74.77 2.20
N HIS A 4 18.22 73.48 2.51
CA HIS A 4 18.76 72.39 1.72
C HIS A 4 18.82 71.09 2.56
N ASN A 5 19.03 69.97 1.86
CA ASN A 5 19.69 68.72 2.29
C ASN A 5 18.88 67.71 3.13
N LEU A 6 18.96 66.39 2.91
CA LEU A 6 19.91 65.56 2.15
C LEU A 6 19.18 64.21 1.91
N VAL A 7 19.10 63.68 0.67
CA VAL A 7 19.79 62.44 0.18
C VAL A 7 19.30 61.16 0.88
N ILE A 8 18.75 60.14 0.20
CA ILE A 8 19.43 59.03 -0.52
C ILE A 8 18.26 58.24 -1.18
N LEU A 9 18.14 58.08 -2.52
CA LEU A 9 18.67 56.94 -3.32
C LEU A 9 18.30 55.59 -2.64
N ILE A 10 17.72 54.54 -3.23
CA ILE A 10 18.04 53.81 -4.46
C ILE A 10 16.91 52.75 -4.64
N PHE A 11 16.82 52.26 -5.89
CA PHE A 11 16.37 50.94 -6.34
C PHE A 11 14.95 50.82 -6.91
N LEU A 12 14.89 51.16 -8.20
CA LEU A 12 14.38 50.23 -9.20
C LEU A 12 14.85 48.80 -8.90
N PHE A 13 13.94 47.96 -8.39
CA PHE A 13 13.96 46.53 -8.69
C PHE A 13 12.68 46.19 -9.44
N SER A 14 12.82 46.14 -10.76
CA SER A 14 12.07 45.21 -11.58
C SER A 14 12.21 43.81 -10.99
N CYS A 15 11.11 43.12 -10.69
CA CYS A 15 11.10 41.67 -10.83
C CYS A 15 9.66 41.16 -10.93
N ASN A 16 9.32 40.78 -12.17
CA ASN A 16 8.37 39.75 -12.56
C ASN A 16 7.44 39.25 -11.45
N ALA A 17 6.15 39.52 -11.61
CA ALA A 17 5.11 38.62 -11.13
C ALA A 17 5.30 37.25 -11.81
N LYS A 18 6.25 36.44 -11.29
CA LYS A 18 6.19 34.98 -11.42
C LYS A 18 4.98 34.55 -10.61
N LYS A 19 3.84 34.57 -11.29
CA LYS A 19 2.58 34.00 -10.85
C LYS A 19 2.84 32.51 -10.57
N SER A 20 3.02 32.19 -9.29
CA SER A 20 2.79 30.89 -8.62
C SER A 20 2.89 29.58 -9.42
N GLU A 21 3.85 29.42 -10.34
CA GLU A 21 4.13 28.10 -10.94
C GLU A 21 4.66 27.14 -9.87
N THR A 22 5.46 27.64 -8.92
CA THR A 22 6.07 26.83 -7.86
C THR A 22 5.04 26.26 -6.89
N SER A 23 4.08 27.05 -6.39
CA SER A 23 3.10 26.51 -5.42
C SER A 23 2.11 25.54 -6.08
N THR A 24 1.71 25.80 -7.33
CA THR A 24 0.76 24.96 -8.07
C THR A 24 1.41 23.64 -8.49
N GLN A 25 2.65 23.67 -9.01
CA GLN A 25 3.40 22.45 -9.33
C GLN A 25 3.78 21.65 -8.09
N ILE A 26 4.16 22.29 -6.97
CA ILE A 26 4.44 21.59 -5.71
C ILE A 26 3.17 20.92 -5.17
N THR A 27 2.02 21.60 -5.22
CA THR A 27 0.74 21.05 -4.74
C THR A 27 0.27 19.89 -5.62
N LEU A 28 0.34 20.05 -6.95
CA LEU A 28 0.03 18.98 -7.90
C LEU A 28 0.96 17.78 -7.72
N LYS A 29 2.28 18.01 -7.64
CA LYS A 29 3.27 16.94 -7.41
C LYS A 29 3.04 16.21 -6.09
N LYS A 30 2.70 16.93 -5.01
CA LYS A 30 2.34 16.33 -3.71
C LYS A 30 1.06 15.49 -3.81
N ASN A 31 0.11 15.91 -4.64
CA ASN A 31 -1.11 15.16 -4.90
C ASN A 31 -0.83 13.86 -5.69
N ILE A 32 0.01 13.92 -6.72
CA ILE A 32 0.42 12.75 -7.52
C ILE A 32 1.18 11.73 -6.67
N GLU A 33 2.19 12.16 -5.91
CA GLU A 33 2.96 11.24 -5.06
C GLU A 33 2.07 10.59 -3.99
N ASN A 34 1.07 11.30 -3.48
CA ASN A 34 0.10 10.71 -2.55
C ASN A 34 -0.82 9.68 -3.24
N SER A 35 -1.33 9.99 -4.43
CA SER A 35 -2.16 9.07 -5.21
C SER A 35 -1.41 7.77 -5.54
N ILE A 36 -0.14 7.88 -5.94
CA ILE A 36 0.72 6.71 -6.17
C ILE A 36 0.95 5.93 -4.87
N LYS A 37 1.16 6.60 -3.73
CA LYS A 37 1.31 5.92 -2.43
C LYS A 37 0.05 5.15 -2.05
N GLU A 38 -1.12 5.70 -2.31
CA GLU A 38 -2.40 5.02 -2.06
C GLU A 38 -2.52 3.75 -2.92
N LEU A 39 -2.26 3.84 -4.23
CA LEU A 39 -2.23 2.69 -5.14
C LEU A 39 -1.25 1.59 -4.66
N VAL A 40 -0.05 1.99 -4.26
CA VAL A 40 0.94 1.06 -3.70
C VAL A 40 0.43 0.42 -2.40
N ASN A 41 -0.21 1.18 -1.52
CA ASN A 41 -0.78 0.67 -0.28
C ASN A 41 -1.91 -0.33 -0.53
N TYR A 42 -2.78 -0.07 -1.51
CA TYR A 42 -3.77 -1.06 -1.95
C TYR A 42 -3.08 -2.34 -2.37
N ARG A 43 -2.08 -2.27 -3.25
CA ARG A 43 -1.37 -3.48 -3.68
C ARG A 43 -0.71 -4.23 -2.52
N LYS A 44 -0.11 -3.53 -1.54
CA LYS A 44 0.44 -4.17 -0.33
C LYS A 44 -0.63 -4.96 0.44
N ALA A 45 -1.79 -4.35 0.64
CA ALA A 45 -2.91 -4.99 1.32
C ALA A 45 -3.42 -6.22 0.56
N ASP A 46 -3.50 -6.14 -0.77
CA ASP A 46 -3.91 -7.25 -1.63
C ASP A 46 -2.98 -8.46 -1.52
N LEU A 47 -1.67 -8.23 -1.62
CA LEU A 47 -0.66 -9.28 -1.46
C LEU A 47 -0.76 -9.94 -0.08
N ALA A 48 -1.00 -9.17 0.98
CA ALA A 48 -1.17 -9.70 2.32
C ALA A 48 -2.43 -10.58 2.43
N ILE A 49 -3.58 -10.11 1.93
CA ILE A 49 -4.81 -10.90 1.89
C ILE A 49 -4.60 -12.22 1.14
N SER A 50 -3.87 -12.20 0.03
CA SER A 50 -3.62 -13.42 -0.76
C SER A 50 -2.89 -14.50 0.04
N ILE A 51 -2.01 -14.11 0.98
CA ILE A 51 -1.31 -15.03 1.87
C ILE A 51 -2.28 -15.60 2.90
N TYR A 52 -3.13 -14.75 3.49
CA TYR A 52 -4.15 -15.18 4.44
C TYR A 52 -5.11 -16.19 3.80
N GLU A 53 -5.63 -15.90 2.62
CA GLU A 53 -6.60 -16.75 1.93
C GLU A 53 -6.00 -18.09 1.51
N ASP A 54 -4.77 -18.09 1.00
CA ASP A 54 -4.03 -19.31 0.67
C ASP A 54 -3.78 -20.17 1.91
N ASP A 55 -3.38 -19.55 3.02
CA ASP A 55 -3.09 -20.27 4.26
C ASP A 55 -4.38 -20.83 4.89
N ILE A 56 -5.48 -20.08 4.87
CA ILE A 56 -6.81 -20.59 5.25
C ILE A 56 -7.21 -21.79 4.39
N LYS A 57 -7.01 -21.72 3.07
CA LYS A 57 -7.29 -22.85 2.17
C LYS A 57 -6.45 -24.08 2.51
N LYS A 58 -5.15 -23.90 2.80
CA LYS A 58 -4.26 -24.97 3.25
C LYS A 58 -4.73 -25.58 4.58
N MET A 59 -5.13 -24.76 5.54
CA MET A 59 -5.61 -25.25 6.85
C MET A 59 -6.93 -26.01 6.72
N LYS A 60 -7.86 -25.54 5.88
CA LYS A 60 -9.09 -26.31 5.58
C LYS A 60 -8.77 -27.71 5.06
N VAL A 61 -7.81 -27.81 4.13
CA VAL A 61 -7.38 -29.11 3.58
C VAL A 61 -6.71 -29.96 4.65
N LYS A 62 -5.79 -29.38 5.44
CA LYS A 62 -5.09 -30.06 6.55
C LYS A 62 -6.06 -30.70 7.56
N TYR A 63 -7.14 -29.99 7.91
CA TYR A 63 -8.12 -30.44 8.89
C TYR A 63 -9.35 -31.14 8.29
N GLY A 64 -9.42 -31.33 6.97
CA GLY A 64 -10.56 -31.97 6.30
C GLY A 64 -11.87 -31.18 6.39
N LEU A 65 -11.80 -29.84 6.46
CA LEU A 65 -12.95 -28.97 6.71
C LEU A 65 -13.62 -28.49 5.41
N LYS A 66 -14.96 -28.43 5.42
CA LYS A 66 -15.75 -27.91 4.31
C LYS A 66 -15.92 -26.39 4.38
N ASP A 67 -16.11 -25.83 5.57
CA ASP A 67 -16.35 -24.41 5.80
C ASP A 67 -15.20 -23.70 6.53
N LYS A 68 -15.04 -22.40 6.29
CA LYS A 68 -14.04 -21.56 6.97
C LYS A 68 -14.40 -21.30 8.45
N LYS A 69 -15.70 -21.27 8.78
CA LYS A 69 -16.19 -21.00 10.14
C LYS A 69 -15.71 -22.03 11.18
N ASP A 70 -15.31 -23.20 10.70
CA ASP A 70 -14.82 -24.31 11.52
C ASP A 70 -13.32 -24.17 11.86
N LEU A 71 -12.65 -23.15 11.30
CA LEU A 71 -11.30 -22.73 11.67
C LEU A 71 -11.36 -21.64 12.73
N LEU A 72 -10.57 -21.82 13.78
CA LEU A 72 -10.35 -20.79 14.80
C LEU A 72 -8.97 -20.20 14.60
N ASP A 73 -8.90 -18.97 14.08
CA ASP A 73 -7.62 -18.27 14.09
C ASP A 73 -7.33 -17.76 15.51
N VAL A 74 -6.42 -18.42 16.20
CA VAL A 74 -6.12 -18.18 17.62
C VAL A 74 -5.39 -16.86 17.85
N THR A 75 -4.97 -16.19 16.77
CA THR A 75 -4.38 -14.85 16.86
C THR A 75 -5.45 -13.74 16.84
N GLN A 76 -6.73 -14.07 16.61
CA GLN A 76 -7.84 -13.10 16.57
C GLN A 76 -8.00 -12.29 17.87
N SER A 77 -7.79 -12.88 19.03
CA SER A 77 -7.91 -12.19 20.33
C SER A 77 -6.81 -11.15 20.56
N LYS A 78 -5.63 -11.36 19.96
CA LYS A 78 -4.52 -10.39 20.00
C LYS A 78 -4.69 -9.27 18.96
N LEU A 79 -5.57 -9.45 17.98
CA LEU A 79 -5.62 -8.69 16.72
C LEU A 79 -7.05 -8.18 16.38
N VAL A 80 -7.91 -7.90 17.36
CA VAL A 80 -9.30 -7.45 17.09
C VAL A 80 -9.35 -6.18 16.20
N TYR A 81 -8.42 -5.24 16.37
CA TYR A 81 -8.25 -4.06 15.49
C TYR A 81 -7.84 -4.42 14.06
N ASP A 82 -7.09 -5.50 13.95
CA ASP A 82 -6.39 -5.96 12.76
C ASP A 82 -7.30 -6.83 11.86
N LYS A 83 -8.34 -7.44 12.44
CA LYS A 83 -9.48 -8.00 11.69
C LYS A 83 -10.31 -6.92 10.98
N CYS A 84 -10.47 -5.73 11.58
CA CYS A 84 -11.12 -4.59 10.92
C CYS A 84 -10.30 -4.10 9.73
N LEU A 85 -8.95 -4.12 9.81
CA LEU A 85 -8.09 -3.84 8.65
C LEU A 85 -8.35 -4.80 7.49
N LEU A 86 -8.48 -6.10 7.77
CA LEU A 86 -8.81 -7.12 6.77
C LEU A 86 -10.15 -6.87 6.05
N ILE A 87 -11.18 -6.45 6.80
CA ILE A 87 -12.48 -6.07 6.23
C ILE A 87 -12.33 -4.82 5.36
N SER A 88 -11.63 -3.79 5.86
CA SER A 88 -11.39 -2.55 5.11
C SER A 88 -10.59 -2.75 3.81
N PHE A 89 -9.73 -3.77 3.75
CA PHE A 89 -8.97 -4.10 2.56
C PHE A 89 -9.79 -4.85 1.50
N ARG A 90 -10.98 -5.38 1.83
CA ARG A 90 -11.82 -6.18 0.94
C ARG A 90 -12.98 -5.39 0.33
N GLU A 91 -13.47 -4.34 0.97
CA GLU A 91 -14.71 -3.66 0.56
C GLU A 91 -14.64 -2.87 -0.77
N ASN A 92 -13.48 -2.71 -1.41
CA ASN A 92 -13.33 -1.81 -2.58
C ASN A 92 -12.54 -2.40 -3.78
N ARG A 93 -12.60 -3.71 -4.09
CA ARG A 93 -11.73 -4.26 -5.15
C ARG A 93 -12.31 -5.42 -5.95
N ASP A 94 -12.57 -5.17 -7.24
CA ASP A 94 -12.92 -6.22 -8.20
C ASP A 94 -12.41 -5.96 -9.64
N ASP A 95 -11.25 -5.34 -9.87
CA ASP A 95 -10.75 -5.12 -11.25
C ASP A 95 -9.30 -4.58 -11.37
N PHE A 96 -8.27 -5.43 -11.17
CA PHE A 96 -6.96 -5.14 -11.78
C PHE A 96 -6.07 -6.38 -11.92
N GLU A 97 -6.01 -6.97 -13.13
CA GLU A 97 -5.09 -8.06 -13.43
C GLU A 97 -3.77 -7.49 -13.99
N TYR A 98 -2.79 -7.28 -13.10
CA TYR A 98 -1.43 -6.89 -13.47
C TYR A 98 -0.47 -8.05 -13.24
N ASN A 99 0.38 -8.35 -14.23
CA ASN A 99 1.36 -9.45 -14.14
C ASN A 99 2.57 -9.01 -13.29
N ASP A 100 2.38 -9.00 -11.97
CA ASP A 100 3.33 -8.57 -10.97
C ASP A 100 4.32 -9.68 -10.59
N VAL A 101 5.33 -9.91 -11.43
CA VAL A 101 6.32 -10.98 -11.22
C VAL A 101 7.00 -10.89 -9.85
N LEU A 102 7.36 -9.69 -9.40
CA LEU A 102 8.05 -9.50 -8.12
C LEU A 102 7.12 -9.66 -6.92
N GLY A 103 5.92 -9.07 -6.98
CA GLY A 103 4.90 -9.25 -5.94
C GLY A 103 4.49 -10.70 -5.78
N ASN A 104 4.28 -11.40 -6.90
CA ASN A 104 3.98 -12.83 -6.90
C ASN A 104 5.14 -13.65 -6.33
N PHE A 105 6.38 -13.32 -6.68
CA PHE A 105 7.56 -13.99 -6.11
C PHE A 105 7.64 -13.87 -4.59
N ILE A 106 7.45 -12.65 -4.04
CA ILE A 106 7.49 -12.48 -2.59
C ILE A 106 6.32 -13.18 -1.90
N VAL A 107 5.12 -13.16 -2.51
CA VAL A 107 3.95 -13.89 -1.97
C VAL A 107 4.22 -15.38 -1.94
N GLU A 108 4.73 -15.97 -3.02
CA GLU A 108 5.02 -17.41 -3.08
C GLU A 108 6.12 -17.82 -2.09
N LYS A 109 7.13 -16.96 -1.87
CA LYS A 109 8.12 -17.16 -0.80
C LYS A 109 7.45 -17.23 0.58
N TRP A 110 6.53 -16.33 0.86
CA TRP A 110 5.87 -16.24 2.16
C TRP A 110 4.79 -17.31 2.39
N LYS A 111 4.04 -17.69 1.36
CA LYS A 111 3.07 -18.79 1.39
C LYS A 111 3.69 -20.12 1.83
N LYS A 112 4.97 -20.35 1.54
CA LYS A 112 5.72 -21.56 1.90
C LYS A 112 6.19 -21.60 3.36
N LYS A 113 6.17 -20.50 4.10
CA LYS A 113 6.57 -20.50 5.51
C LYS A 113 5.59 -21.30 6.34
N ASP A 114 6.10 -22.26 7.12
CA ASP A 114 5.31 -22.98 8.11
C ASP A 114 5.31 -22.20 9.43
N TYR A 115 4.11 -21.92 9.92
CA TYR A 115 3.88 -21.24 11.19
C TYR A 115 3.47 -22.24 12.27
N PHE A 116 3.04 -23.45 11.94
CA PHE A 116 2.56 -24.44 12.90
C PHE A 116 3.69 -25.19 13.60
N GLU A 117 4.83 -25.44 12.94
CA GLU A 117 5.96 -26.15 13.55
C GLU A 117 6.50 -25.47 14.82
N LYS A 118 6.25 -24.17 14.99
CA LYS A 118 6.75 -23.37 16.11
C LYS A 118 5.78 -23.24 17.28
N TYR A 119 4.53 -23.71 17.13
CA TYR A 119 3.48 -23.53 18.14
C TYR A 119 2.82 -24.87 18.45
N HIS A 120 2.92 -25.28 19.71
CA HIS A 120 2.27 -26.48 20.21
C HIS A 120 0.82 -26.15 20.59
N PHE A 121 -0.13 -26.79 19.93
CA PHE A 121 -1.57 -26.70 20.20
C PHE A 121 -2.09 -28.00 20.85
N GLU A 122 -1.24 -28.69 21.59
CA GLU A 122 -1.65 -29.87 22.34
C GLU A 122 -2.83 -29.48 23.25
N ASP A 123 -3.88 -30.31 23.25
CA ASP A 123 -5.15 -30.13 23.97
C ASP A 123 -6.11 -29.03 23.47
N TYR A 124 -5.89 -28.46 22.28
CA TYR A 124 -6.88 -27.54 21.69
C TYR A 124 -8.05 -28.31 21.06
N ASN A 125 -9.24 -28.21 21.65
CA ASN A 125 -10.49 -28.82 21.14
C ASN A 125 -11.05 -28.19 19.84
N HIS A 126 -10.29 -27.30 19.19
CA HIS A 126 -10.68 -26.61 17.97
C HIS A 126 -9.61 -26.84 16.89
N ASN A 127 -9.90 -26.45 15.65
CA ASN A 127 -8.91 -26.43 14.56
C ASN A 127 -8.22 -25.06 14.54
N PRO A 128 -7.09 -24.87 15.26
CA PRO A 128 -6.42 -23.58 15.30
C PRO A 128 -5.90 -23.20 13.92
N THR A 129 -5.65 -21.93 13.70
CA THR A 129 -4.80 -21.43 12.63
C THR A 129 -4.04 -20.17 13.08
N LEU A 130 -2.89 -19.94 12.45
CA LEU A 130 -2.06 -18.74 12.60
C LEU A 130 -2.04 -17.91 11.30
N SER A 131 -3.00 -18.10 10.40
CA SER A 131 -3.06 -17.45 9.09
C SER A 131 -3.04 -15.92 9.18
N LEU A 132 -3.73 -15.34 10.16
CA LEU A 132 -3.70 -13.89 10.44
C LEU A 132 -2.30 -13.44 10.85
N MET A 133 -1.66 -14.12 11.80
CA MET A 133 -0.29 -13.79 12.20
C MET A 133 0.67 -13.85 11.00
N LYS A 134 0.58 -14.88 10.17
CA LYS A 134 1.40 -14.99 8.95
C LYS A 134 1.18 -13.84 7.97
N MET A 135 -0.07 -13.41 7.79
CA MET A 135 -0.41 -12.24 6.99
C MET A 135 0.18 -10.96 7.58
N PHE A 136 0.08 -10.74 8.89
CA PHE A 136 0.62 -9.54 9.54
C PHE A 136 2.14 -9.48 9.51
N ASP A 137 2.80 -10.61 9.76
CA ASP A 137 4.26 -10.70 9.64
C ASP A 137 4.71 -10.37 8.22
N PHE A 138 3.97 -10.81 7.19
CA PHE A 138 4.23 -10.41 5.81
C PHE A 138 3.97 -8.92 5.59
N TYR A 139 2.83 -8.39 6.06
CA TYR A 139 2.46 -6.99 5.90
C TYR A 139 3.51 -6.04 6.48
N ASN A 140 4.13 -6.44 7.60
CA ASN A 140 5.17 -5.70 8.29
C ASN A 140 6.60 -6.11 7.87
N SER A 141 6.75 -6.97 6.87
CA SER A 141 8.05 -7.49 6.48
C SER A 141 8.91 -6.50 5.70
N GLU A 142 10.23 -6.64 5.83
CA GLU A 142 11.19 -5.91 5.01
C GLU A 142 11.07 -6.27 3.52
N ASP A 143 10.69 -7.51 3.20
CA ASP A 143 10.43 -7.97 1.83
C ASP A 143 9.31 -7.13 1.18
N LEU A 144 8.15 -7.00 1.85
CA LEU A 144 7.04 -6.22 1.34
C LEU A 144 7.36 -4.72 1.30
N LYS A 145 8.13 -4.21 2.28
CA LYS A 145 8.60 -2.83 2.28
C LYS A 145 9.46 -2.54 1.03
N LYS A 146 10.47 -3.37 0.76
CA LYS A 146 11.36 -3.22 -0.41
C LYS A 146 10.59 -3.28 -1.72
N TYR A 147 9.65 -4.22 -1.82
CA TYR A 147 8.75 -4.29 -2.96
C TYR A 147 7.94 -3.00 -3.13
N SER A 148 7.31 -2.49 -2.07
CA SER A 148 6.48 -1.29 -2.15
C SER A 148 7.28 -0.04 -2.47
N ASP A 149 8.49 0.09 -1.93
CA ASP A 149 9.39 1.20 -2.23
C ASP A 149 9.79 1.17 -3.72
N SER A 150 10.13 -0.01 -4.24
CA SER A 150 10.44 -0.22 -5.66
C SER A 150 9.26 0.10 -6.57
N LEU A 151 8.07 -0.40 -6.24
CA LEU A 151 6.85 -0.15 -6.99
C LEU A 151 6.51 1.34 -7.04
N PHE A 152 6.64 2.05 -5.91
CA PHE A 152 6.44 3.49 -5.85
C PHE A 152 7.42 4.24 -6.78
N ILE A 153 8.71 3.94 -6.69
CA ILE A 153 9.75 4.58 -7.50
C ILE A 153 9.51 4.35 -8.99
N GLU A 154 9.23 3.10 -9.38
CA GLU A 154 9.01 2.75 -10.78
C GLU A 154 7.72 3.37 -11.32
N THR A 155 6.64 3.39 -10.54
CA THR A 155 5.38 4.02 -10.92
C THR A 155 5.54 5.53 -11.12
N LEU A 156 6.23 6.20 -10.19
CA LEU A 156 6.53 7.63 -10.29
C LEU A 156 7.43 7.94 -11.50
N ARG A 157 8.40 7.06 -11.79
CA ARG A 157 9.27 7.19 -12.98
C ARG A 157 8.46 7.05 -14.27
N ARG A 158 7.57 6.06 -14.35
CA ARG A 158 6.69 5.84 -15.50
C ARG A 158 5.73 7.01 -15.71
N TYR A 159 5.08 7.48 -14.66
CA TYR A 159 4.21 8.65 -14.71
C TYR A 159 4.95 9.88 -15.27
N LYS A 160 6.12 10.22 -14.71
CA LYS A 160 6.94 11.35 -15.17
C LYS A 160 7.46 11.23 -16.60
N SER A 161 7.50 10.02 -17.16
CA SER A 161 7.95 9.82 -18.53
C SER A 161 6.93 10.28 -19.58
N GLY A 162 5.65 10.40 -19.22
CA GLY A 162 4.56 10.73 -20.15
C GLY A 162 4.30 9.66 -21.21
N LYS A 163 4.91 8.47 -21.09
CA LYS A 163 4.82 7.38 -22.08
C LYS A 163 3.67 6.40 -21.80
N TYR A 164 2.95 6.58 -20.71
CA TYR A 164 1.94 5.65 -20.21
C TYR A 164 0.64 6.41 -19.90
N PRO A 165 -0.15 6.76 -20.93
CA PRO A 165 -1.36 7.56 -20.76
C PRO A 165 -2.40 6.88 -19.86
N ASP A 166 -2.53 5.56 -19.93
CA ASP A 166 -3.45 4.80 -19.05
C ASP A 166 -3.06 4.90 -17.58
N LEU A 167 -1.75 4.93 -17.29
CA LEU A 167 -1.23 5.12 -15.93
C LEU A 167 -1.46 6.55 -15.45
N GLU A 168 -1.33 7.53 -16.33
CA GLU A 168 -1.61 8.93 -16.04
C GLU A 168 -3.09 9.16 -15.74
N ASP A 169 -4.00 8.58 -16.52
CA ASP A 169 -5.44 8.63 -16.24
C ASP A 169 -5.78 7.94 -14.91
N CYS A 170 -5.23 6.75 -14.66
CA CYS A 170 -5.42 6.04 -13.40
C CYS A 170 -4.98 6.87 -12.17
N ILE A 171 -3.80 7.51 -12.24
CA ILE A 171 -3.26 8.31 -11.13
C ILE A 171 -4.03 9.63 -10.95
N ASN A 172 -4.50 10.23 -12.04
CA ASN A 172 -5.25 11.50 -11.98
C ASN A 172 -6.71 11.29 -11.60
N ASN A 173 -7.28 10.11 -11.88
CA ASN A 173 -8.68 9.76 -11.62
C ASN A 173 -8.82 8.44 -10.81
N PRO A 174 -8.19 8.33 -9.62
CA PRO A 174 -8.10 7.07 -8.88
C PRO A 174 -9.48 6.51 -8.49
N ASN A 175 -10.47 7.38 -8.25
CA ASN A 175 -11.83 6.97 -7.86
C ASN A 175 -12.58 6.16 -8.93
N ILE A 176 -12.13 6.18 -10.18
CA ILE A 176 -12.73 5.37 -11.26
C ILE A 176 -12.30 3.91 -11.13
N TYR A 177 -11.10 3.67 -10.61
CA TYR A 177 -10.39 2.38 -10.65
C TYR A 177 -10.25 1.70 -9.27
N ILE A 178 -10.73 2.34 -8.19
CA ILE A 178 -10.64 1.83 -6.80
C ILE A 178 -12.05 1.56 -6.27
N LYS A 179 -12.90 0.91 -7.07
CA LYS A 179 -14.29 0.61 -6.69
C LYS A 179 -14.43 -0.68 -5.90
#